data_AF-A0A9Q4Q075-F1
#
_entry.id   AF-A0A9Q4Q075-F1
#
_cell.length_a   1.000
_cell.length_b   1.000
_cell.length_c   1.000
_cell.angle_alpha   90.00
_cell.angle_beta   90.00
_cell.angle_gamma   90.00
#
_symmetry.space_group_name_H-M   'P 1'
#
loop_
_entity.id
_entity.type
_entity.pdbx_description
1 polymer ?
#
loop_
_entity_poly.entity_id
_entity_poly.type
_entity_poly.pdbx_seq_one_letter_code
_entity_poly.pdbx_strand_id
1 'polypeptide(L)'
;MEESKDAMPLKIEYAFNDDSRHYTCVLTYEQYKNFKKLPVVQECKIIKNYEENIEFHEHDMQVVLNLASRNDVSHIQKLSQLV
;
A
#
# COMPACT_ATOMS: atom_id res chain seq x y z
N MET A 1 18.94 12.20 12.50
CA MET A 1 17.83 11.25 12.60
C MET A 1 17.83 10.53 11.27
N GLU A 2 18.50 9.38 11.19
CA GLU A 2 18.59 8.61 9.95
C GLU A 2 17.22 7.98 9.69
N GLU A 3 16.44 8.59 8.80
CA GLU A 3 15.30 7.91 8.19
C GLU A 3 15.83 6.66 7.49
N SER A 4 15.51 5.51 8.05
CA SER A 4 15.92 4.21 7.52
C SER A 4 15.37 4.09 6.10
N LYS A 5 16.27 3.97 5.12
CA LYS A 5 15.93 3.75 3.70
C LYS A 5 15.00 2.55 3.48
N ASP A 6 14.87 1.66 4.46
CA ASP A 6 13.91 0.54 4.48
C ASP A 6 12.45 0.95 4.67
N ALA A 7 12.17 2.15 5.21
CA ALA A 7 10.82 2.65 5.40
C ALA A 7 10.22 3.28 4.14
N MET A 8 10.99 3.44 3.05
CA MET A 8 10.48 4.08 1.84
C MET A 8 9.43 3.17 1.16
N PRO A 9 8.19 3.65 1.01
CA PRO A 9 7.14 2.91 0.32
C PRO A 9 7.49 2.66 -1.16
N LEU A 10 7.11 1.52 -1.70
CA LEU A 10 7.39 1.08 -3.07
C LEU A 10 6.08 0.67 -3.71
N LYS A 11 5.78 1.21 -4.89
CA LYS A 11 4.63 0.76 -5.67
C LYS A 11 5.02 -0.46 -6.49
N ILE A 12 4.27 -1.53 -6.30
CA ILE A 12 4.48 -2.80 -7.00
C ILE A 12 3.26 -3.14 -7.84
N GLU A 13 3.49 -3.89 -8.91
CA GLU A 13 2.45 -4.59 -9.68
C GLU A 13 2.64 -6.09 -9.47
N TYR A 14 1.54 -6.81 -9.25
CA TYR A 14 1.57 -8.24 -9.00
C TYR A 14 0.35 -8.96 -9.61
N ALA A 15 0.51 -10.26 -9.82
CA ALA A 15 -0.54 -11.16 -10.28
C ALA A 15 -0.56 -12.43 -9.41
N PHE A 16 -1.74 -13.04 -9.29
CA PHE A 16 -1.92 -14.30 -8.57
C PHE A 16 -2.00 -15.47 -9.56
N ASN A 17 -1.59 -16.66 -9.14
CA ASN A 17 -1.58 -17.84 -10.03
C ASN A 17 -2.95 -18.18 -10.63
N ASP A 18 -4.02 -17.92 -9.88
CA ASP A 18 -5.40 -18.26 -10.26
C ASP A 18 -6.17 -17.06 -10.85
N ASP A 19 -5.50 -15.92 -11.05
CA ASP A 19 -6.14 -14.71 -11.57
C ASP A 19 -5.30 -14.04 -12.66
N SER A 20 -5.89 -13.88 -13.85
CA SER A 20 -5.28 -13.18 -14.98
C SER A 20 -5.16 -11.65 -14.80
N ARG A 21 -5.77 -11.10 -13.75
CA ARG A 21 -5.73 -9.66 -13.45
C ARG A 21 -4.39 -9.28 -12.82
N HIS A 22 -3.96 -8.07 -13.16
CA HIS A 22 -2.84 -7.42 -12.53
C HIS A 22 -3.35 -6.42 -11.49
N TYR A 23 -2.70 -6.41 -10.33
CA TYR A 23 -3.03 -5.57 -9.20
C TYR A 23 -1.85 -4.70 -8.85
N THR A 24 -2.12 -3.56 -8.20
CA THR A 24 -1.06 -2.69 -7.69
C THR A 24 -1.26 -2.42 -6.22
N CYS A 25 -0.18 -2.44 -5.46
CA CYS A 25 -0.19 -1.99 -4.06
C CYS A 25 1.11 -1.28 -3.71
N VAL A 26 1.16 -0.71 -2.51
CA VAL A 26 2.32 -0.01 -1.99
C VAL A 26 2.80 -0.70 -0.72
N LEU A 27 4.09 -1.04 -0.68
CA LEU A 27 4.72 -1.83 0.38
C LEU A 27 6.11 -1.26 0.70
N THR A 28 6.62 -1.49 1.90
CA THR A 28 8.05 -1.27 2.16
C THR A 28 8.91 -2.30 1.42
N TYR A 29 10.21 -2.06 1.32
CA TYR A 29 11.13 -3.01 0.69
C TYR A 29 11.14 -4.38 1.40
N GLU A 30 11.09 -4.40 2.74
CA GLU A 30 10.96 -5.64 3.50
C GLU A 30 9.65 -6.37 3.24
N GLN A 31 8.53 -5.64 3.20
CA GLN A 31 7.22 -6.21 2.90
C GLN A 31 7.18 -6.79 1.48
N TYR A 32 7.77 -6.09 0.50
CA TYR A 32 7.91 -6.60 -0.87
C TYR A 32 8.69 -7.91 -0.93
N LYS A 33 9.82 -8.02 -0.23
CA LYS A 33 10.61 -9.27 -0.17
C LYS A 33 9.80 -10.44 0.38
N ASN A 34 8.94 -10.18 1.36
CA ASN A 34 8.08 -11.21 1.95
C ASN A 34 6.91 -11.54 1.03
N PHE A 35 6.25 -10.52 0.47
CA PHE A 35 5.10 -10.67 -0.42
C PHE A 35 5.45 -11.48 -1.69
N LYS A 36 6.61 -11.21 -2.32
CA LYS A 36 7.07 -11.94 -3.50
C LYS A 36 7.33 -13.44 -3.25
N LYS A 37 7.52 -13.86 -1.99
CA LYS A 37 7.73 -15.26 -1.62
C LYS A 37 6.43 -16.03 -1.39
N LEU A 38 5.28 -15.36 -1.41
CA LEU A 38 4.00 -16.02 -1.19
C LEU A 38 3.70 -16.96 -2.36
N PRO A 39 3.30 -18.22 -2.10
CA PRO A 39 3.11 -19.23 -3.14
C PRO A 39 1.95 -18.89 -4.10
N VAL A 40 1.01 -18.05 -3.68
CA VAL A 40 -0.12 -17.59 -4.49
C VAL A 40 0.27 -16.52 -5.51
N VAL A 41 1.41 -15.85 -5.31
CA VAL A 41 1.89 -14.76 -6.16
C VAL A 41 2.66 -15.34 -7.34
N GLN A 42 2.15 -15.12 -8.55
CA GLN A 42 2.76 -15.58 -9.79
C GLN A 42 3.86 -14.62 -10.25
N GLU A 43 3.53 -13.34 -10.29
CA GLU A 43 4.40 -12.27 -10.72
C GLU A 43 4.35 -11.11 -9.72
N CYS A 44 5.49 -10.46 -9.51
CA CYS A 44 5.60 -9.31 -8.62
C CYS A 44 6.81 -8.47 -9.03
N LYS A 45 6.55 -7.22 -9.44
CA LYS A 45 7.57 -6.28 -9.94
C LYS A 45 7.37 -4.89 -9.33
N ILE A 46 8.48 -4.21 -9.07
CA ILE A 46 8.47 -2.81 -8.62
C ILE A 46 8.25 -1.94 -9.86
N ILE A 47 7.21 -1.11 -9.85
CA ILE A 47 6.85 -0.26 -11.00
C ILE A 47 7.23 1.21 -10.81
N LYS A 48 7.42 1.69 -9.57
CA LYS A 48 7.98 3.01 -9.27
C LYS A 48 8.71 3.03 -7.91
N ASN A 49 9.90 3.63 -7.89
CA ASN A 49 10.57 4.05 -6.65
C ASN A 49 10.11 5.47 -6.29
N TYR A 50 9.94 5.74 -5.00
CA TYR A 50 9.08 6.77 -4.45
C TYR A 50 9.57 8.23 -4.52
N GLU A 51 10.68 8.54 -5.19
CA GLU A 51 11.13 9.95 -5.26
C GLU A 51 10.09 10.86 -5.95
N GLU A 52 9.15 10.30 -6.74
CA GLU A 52 8.03 11.04 -7.36
C GLU A 52 6.68 10.96 -6.62
N ASN A 53 6.52 10.23 -5.51
CA ASN A 53 5.19 9.80 -5.00
C ASN A 53 4.68 10.43 -3.68
N ILE A 54 5.37 11.41 -3.09
CA ILE A 54 4.83 12.09 -1.89
C ILE A 54 3.45 12.72 -2.19
N GLU A 55 3.23 13.26 -3.39
CA GLU A 55 1.93 13.84 -3.80
C GLU A 55 0.80 12.82 -3.99
N PHE A 56 1.09 11.60 -4.45
CA PHE A 56 0.04 10.62 -4.80
C PHE A 56 -0.61 10.00 -3.56
N HIS A 57 0.17 9.83 -2.50
CA HIS A 57 -0.29 9.18 -1.27
C HIS A 57 -1.18 10.05 -0.39
N GLU A 58 -0.98 11.37 -0.39
CA GLU A 58 -1.91 12.28 0.29
C GLU A 58 -3.29 12.25 -0.39
N HIS A 59 -3.32 12.18 -1.72
CA HIS A 59 -4.56 12.20 -2.46
C HIS A 59 -5.40 10.93 -2.23
N ASP A 60 -4.79 9.74 -2.35
CA ASP A 60 -5.51 8.48 -2.18
C ASP A 60 -5.98 8.27 -0.72
N MET A 61 -5.17 8.66 0.28
CA MET A 61 -5.61 8.61 1.68
C MET A 61 -6.79 9.55 1.93
N GLN A 62 -6.77 10.77 1.40
CA GLN A 62 -7.90 11.70 1.50
C GLN A 62 -9.15 11.16 0.81
N VAL A 63 -9.01 10.50 -0.34
CA VAL A 63 -10.12 9.88 -1.06
C VAL A 63 -10.71 8.72 -0.25
N VAL A 64 -9.88 7.84 0.30
CA VAL A 64 -10.34 6.71 1.13
C VAL A 64 -10.99 7.20 2.43
N LEU A 65 -10.41 8.21 3.09
CA LEU A 65 -11.00 8.82 4.29
C LEU A 65 -12.33 9.50 3.97
N ASN A 66 -12.45 10.19 2.84
CA ASN A 66 -13.71 10.79 2.39
C ASN A 66 -14.77 9.73 2.06
N LEU A 67 -14.38 8.64 1.40
CA LEU A 67 -15.27 7.53 1.08
C LEU A 67 -15.74 6.79 2.34
N ALA A 68 -14.85 6.62 3.31
CA ALA A 68 -15.19 6.04 4.61
C ALA A 68 -16.13 6.97 5.39
N SER A 69 -15.83 8.28 5.44
CA SER A 69 -16.66 9.28 6.12
C SER A 69 -18.07 9.40 5.53
N ARG A 70 -18.24 9.16 4.23
CA ARG A 70 -19.55 9.13 3.56
C ARG A 70 -20.34 7.85 3.83
N ASN A 71 -19.67 6.74 4.16
CA ASN A 71 -20.28 5.45 4.47
C ASN A 71 -20.24 5.20 5.98
N ASP A 72 -20.90 6.05 6.78
CA ASP A 72 -21.07 5.96 8.24
C ASP A 72 -20.13 4.96 8.97
N VAL A 73 -18.84 5.27 8.99
CA VAL A 73 -17.79 4.49 9.68
C VAL A 73 -17.60 4.96 11.12
N SER A 74 -18.69 5.33 11.78
CA SER A 74 -18.69 5.74 13.20
C SER A 74 -17.99 4.71 14.13
N HIS A 75 -17.80 3.46 13.67
CA HIS A 75 -16.99 2.44 14.34
C HIS A 75 -15.46 2.57 14.14
N ILE A 76 -14.96 3.12 13.03
CA ILE A 76 -13.53 3.24 12.73
C ILE A 76 -12.90 4.42 13.50
N GLN A 77 -13.67 5.48 13.76
CA GLN A 77 -13.19 6.65 14.52
C GLN A 77 -12.69 6.31 15.94
N LYS A 78 -13.16 5.21 16.54
CA LYS A 78 -12.70 4.78 17.88
C LYS A 78 -11.26 4.26 17.92
N LEU A 79 -10.68 3.85 16.79
CA LEU A 79 -9.30 3.34 16.76
C LEU A 79 -8.26 4.46 16.79
N SER A 80 -8.62 5.68 16.39
CA SER A 80 -7.73 6.85 16.42
C SER A 80 -7.68 7.55 17.79
N GLN A 81 -8.53 7.15 18.75
CA GLN A 81 -8.64 7.79 20.07
C GLN A 81 -7.84 7.09 21.18
N LEU A 82 -7.11 6.02 20.87
CA LEU A 82 -6.17 5.41 21.83
C LEU A 82 -4.76 5.96 21.57
N VAL A 83 -4.55 7.20 22.03
CA VAL A 83 -3.23 7.75 22.41
C VAL A 83 -3.20 7.82 23.93
#